data_AF-A0AAP7DL09-F1
#
_entry.id   AF-A0AAP7DL09-F1
#
_cell.length_a   1.000
_cell.length_b   1.000
_cell.length_c   1.000
_cell.angle_alpha   90.00
_cell.angle_beta   90.00
_cell.angle_gamma   90.00
#
_symmetry.space_group_name_H-M   'P 1'
#
loop_
_entity.id
_entity.type
_entity.pdbx_description
1 polymer ?
#
loop_
_entity_poly.entity_id
_entity_poly.type
_entity_poly.pdbx_seq_one_letter_code
_entity_poly.pdbx_strand_id
1 'polypeptide(L)'
;MKKKLLISSLMSMLVASTLLFPQQSEVAAAAAGNSQASTKTKIMLDGYPLEFAAEPVIVQGSTMVPFRGIAEALNIEVLWNAKSKTVTANQATAEGKKVVVLQLNQKKAKVSGKEVELAAAPFSRAGTTYIPLSFFSKQFGAQVSWDQKSRVVALQSPPKKMYSLAFYALKSFGERQYIPQFDSVAFGWARLQDDGTITTSGSEYNWPQAAGDITPESILDKAKQDGTSPYLMVFSTDRKNELTKMLEDVALRDKAIEDIMKLVADKGFSGIVLDFEGLGLSGDIEKAKRDYNEFVIGLSKQAKAANIKLSLALHPLNGAYKGYDYKTLSTAADDLIIMAYEYTRGKVPEPLDKVNEAIKLALKEVPKEKLILGISTWSENEKTISSVIGLAKRYQLKGTALWRLGLIGEASKAQIDKNVIPLKS
;
A
#
# COMPACT_ATOMS: atom_id res chain seq x y z
N MET A 1 24.61 18.48 50.84
CA MET A 1 25.09 19.83 50.45
C MET A 1 24.92 19.93 48.93
N LYS A 2 23.90 20.61 48.34
CA LYS A 2 23.79 22.06 48.03
C LYS A 2 25.16 22.62 47.57
N LYS A 3 25.42 23.16 46.36
CA LYS A 3 24.79 24.17 45.47
C LYS A 3 25.59 24.21 44.13
N LYS A 4 24.98 24.30 42.93
CA LYS A 4 24.60 25.49 42.09
C LYS A 4 25.75 26.32 41.46
N LEU A 5 25.65 26.48 40.11
CA LEU A 5 25.70 27.69 39.23
C LEU A 5 26.91 28.66 39.33
N LEU A 6 27.36 29.47 38.35
CA LEU A 6 27.20 29.80 36.90
C LEU A 6 27.83 31.23 36.78
N ILE A 7 28.17 31.72 35.57
CA ILE A 7 28.35 33.17 35.18
C ILE A 7 29.73 33.78 35.51
N SER A 8 30.33 34.76 34.81
CA SER A 8 30.45 35.32 33.43
C SER A 8 31.18 36.68 33.59
N SER A 9 31.88 37.20 32.56
CA SER A 9 32.06 38.64 32.17
C SER A 9 33.49 38.87 31.64
N LEU A 10 33.82 39.32 30.42
CA LEU A 10 33.48 40.48 29.55
C LEU A 10 34.03 41.85 30.03
N MET A 11 34.92 42.47 29.21
CA MET A 11 35.14 43.93 29.00
C MET A 11 36.18 44.14 27.86
N SER A 12 35.82 44.59 26.63
CA SER A 12 35.72 45.98 26.08
C SER A 12 37.05 46.67 25.71
N MET A 13 37.25 47.11 24.45
CA MET A 13 37.03 48.48 23.93
C MET A 13 37.79 48.80 22.61
N LEU A 14 37.23 49.77 21.87
CA LEU A 14 37.42 50.25 20.49
C LEU A 14 38.65 51.17 20.27
N VAL A 15 39.09 51.40 19.01
CA VAL A 15 39.49 52.72 18.42
C VAL A 15 39.60 52.61 16.88
N ALA A 16 39.19 53.67 16.19
CA ALA A 16 39.06 53.83 14.73
C ALA A 16 40.23 54.59 14.07
N SER A 17 40.40 54.44 12.75
CA SER A 17 41.03 55.45 11.87
C SER A 17 40.72 55.21 10.38
N THR A 18 40.66 56.31 9.64
CA THR A 18 39.96 56.61 8.38
C THR A 18 40.87 56.73 7.14
N LEU A 19 40.37 56.49 5.91
CA LEU A 19 40.26 57.46 4.78
C LEU A 19 40.33 56.87 3.33
N LEU A 20 39.57 57.55 2.44
CA LEU A 20 39.68 57.76 0.97
C LEU A 20 38.76 56.98 -0.03
N PHE A 21 37.78 57.73 -0.56
CA PHE A 21 36.93 57.53 -1.77
C PHE A 21 37.73 57.82 -3.09
N PRO A 22 37.19 57.78 -4.36
CA PRO A 22 35.85 57.44 -4.91
C PRO A 22 35.86 56.55 -6.19
N GLN A 23 34.69 56.07 -6.66
CA GLN A 23 34.08 56.37 -7.99
C GLN A 23 32.97 55.38 -8.36
N GLN A 24 31.75 55.89 -8.46
CA GLN A 24 30.65 55.29 -9.21
C GLN A 24 30.80 55.59 -10.70
N SER A 25 30.46 54.60 -11.54
CA SER A 25 29.88 54.83 -12.86
C SER A 25 28.79 53.78 -13.10
N GLU A 26 27.61 54.27 -13.48
CA GLU A 26 26.40 53.51 -13.79
C GLU A 26 26.55 52.71 -15.09
N VAL A 27 25.95 51.52 -15.15
CA VAL A 27 25.44 50.96 -16.40
C VAL A 27 24.01 50.48 -16.16
N ALA A 28 23.12 50.96 -17.02
CA ALA A 28 21.69 50.76 -17.01
C ALA A 28 21.26 49.32 -17.38
N ALA A 29 20.13 48.94 -16.79
CA ALA A 29 19.05 48.12 -17.33
C ALA A 29 19.36 46.78 -18.02
N ALA A 30 18.95 45.69 -17.36
CA ALA A 30 18.16 44.67 -18.02
C ALA A 30 17.10 44.16 -17.04
N ALA A 31 15.83 44.40 -17.38
CA ALA A 31 14.70 43.80 -16.71
C ALA A 31 14.88 42.27 -16.75
N ALA A 32 15.21 41.68 -15.60
CA ALA A 32 15.13 40.26 -15.40
C ALA A 32 13.65 39.88 -15.52
N GLY A 33 13.27 39.38 -16.68
CA GLY A 33 11.98 38.75 -16.89
C GLY A 33 11.80 37.71 -15.79
N ASN A 34 10.86 37.97 -14.88
CA ASN A 34 10.34 36.96 -13.98
C ASN A 34 9.83 35.82 -14.86
N SER A 35 10.63 34.76 -14.97
CA SER A 35 10.15 33.48 -15.47
C SER A 35 9.09 33.02 -14.48
N GLN A 36 7.82 33.32 -14.79
CA GLN A 36 6.68 32.82 -14.04
C GLN A 36 6.75 31.29 -14.09
N ALA A 37 7.12 30.69 -12.97
CA ALA A 37 6.98 29.27 -12.75
C ALA A 37 5.54 28.86 -13.13
N SER A 38 5.41 27.87 -14.01
CA SER A 38 4.13 27.46 -14.56
C SER A 38 3.12 27.16 -13.44
N THR A 39 2.00 27.87 -13.43
CA THR A 39 1.02 27.84 -12.32
C THR A 39 -0.03 26.72 -12.50
N LYS A 40 0.44 25.50 -12.72
CA LYS A 40 -0.39 24.33 -13.07
C LYS A 40 -1.19 23.81 -11.88
N THR A 41 -2.48 23.55 -12.08
CA THR A 41 -3.34 22.89 -11.09
C THR A 41 -2.97 21.41 -11.01
N LYS A 42 -2.70 20.91 -9.79
CA LYS A 42 -2.39 19.49 -9.55
C LYS A 42 -3.62 18.79 -9.00
N ILE A 43 -3.88 17.55 -9.45
CA ILE A 43 -4.91 16.70 -8.81
C ILE A 43 -4.20 15.54 -8.14
N MET A 44 -4.52 15.33 -6.88
CA MET A 44 -4.08 14.22 -6.06
C MET A 44 -5.27 13.29 -5.86
N LEU A 45 -5.08 11.99 -5.98
CA LEU A 45 -6.07 10.99 -5.58
C LEU A 45 -5.46 10.10 -4.51
N ASP A 46 -6.09 10.05 -3.35
CA ASP A 46 -5.61 9.34 -2.16
C ASP A 46 -4.13 9.72 -1.88
N GLY A 47 -3.84 11.01 -1.85
CA GLY A 47 -2.50 11.53 -1.57
C GLY A 47 -1.42 11.28 -2.62
N TYR A 48 -1.73 10.62 -3.76
CA TYR A 48 -0.79 10.40 -4.86
C TYR A 48 -1.21 11.16 -6.14
N PRO A 49 -0.27 11.81 -6.86
CA PRO A 49 -0.58 12.58 -8.07
C PRO A 49 -1.33 11.77 -9.12
N LEU A 50 -2.26 12.43 -9.81
CA LEU A 50 -2.83 11.96 -11.06
C LEU A 50 -2.18 12.72 -12.20
N GLU A 51 -1.55 11.98 -13.10
CA GLU A 51 -1.04 12.52 -14.35
C GLU A 51 -2.17 12.58 -15.36
N PHE A 52 -2.40 13.77 -15.94
CA PHE A 52 -3.39 13.95 -16.99
C PHE A 52 -2.70 14.32 -18.30
N ALA A 53 -3.25 13.83 -19.40
CA ALA A 53 -2.87 14.28 -20.74
C ALA A 53 -3.23 15.75 -21.00
N ALA A 54 -4.14 16.34 -20.21
CA ALA A 54 -4.57 17.72 -20.34
C ALA A 54 -4.81 18.36 -18.97
N GLU A 55 -4.60 19.67 -18.85
CA GLU A 55 -4.72 20.35 -17.56
C GLU A 55 -6.19 20.61 -17.18
N PRO A 56 -6.55 20.56 -15.88
CA PRO A 56 -7.82 21.07 -15.38
C PRO A 56 -7.99 22.56 -15.72
N VAL A 57 -9.22 22.97 -16.03
CA VAL A 57 -9.53 24.37 -16.38
C VAL A 57 -10.71 24.88 -15.58
N ILE A 58 -10.76 26.18 -15.33
CA ILE A 58 -11.91 26.81 -14.68
C ILE A 58 -12.82 27.39 -15.76
N VAL A 59 -14.10 27.02 -15.74
CA VAL A 59 -15.12 27.54 -16.65
C VAL A 59 -16.30 28.02 -15.80
N GLN A 60 -16.60 29.32 -15.85
CA GLN A 60 -17.72 29.93 -15.11
C GLN A 60 -17.70 29.58 -13.61
N GLY A 61 -16.53 29.63 -12.98
CA GLY A 61 -16.34 29.29 -11.56
C GLY A 61 -16.34 27.78 -11.25
N SER A 62 -16.62 26.92 -12.22
CA SER A 62 -16.55 25.46 -12.06
C SER A 62 -15.18 24.92 -12.46
N THR A 63 -14.59 24.07 -11.62
CA THR A 63 -13.37 23.32 -11.98
C THR A 63 -13.74 22.15 -12.88
N MET A 64 -13.22 22.19 -14.10
CA MET A 64 -13.45 21.22 -15.16
C MET A 64 -12.22 20.35 -15.30
N VAL A 65 -12.41 19.03 -15.21
CA VAL A 65 -11.32 18.06 -15.15
C VAL A 65 -11.37 17.09 -16.33
N PRO A 66 -10.22 16.64 -16.85
CA PRO A 66 -10.18 15.57 -17.84
C PRO A 66 -10.83 14.31 -17.27
N PHE A 67 -11.96 13.92 -17.86
CA PHE A 67 -12.81 12.91 -17.25
C PHE A 67 -12.14 11.54 -17.17
N ARG A 68 -11.54 11.10 -18.28
CA ARG A 68 -10.97 9.76 -18.42
C ARG A 68 -9.89 9.47 -17.37
N GLY A 69 -9.00 10.42 -17.11
CA GLY A 69 -7.91 10.22 -16.16
C GLY A 69 -8.38 9.96 -14.72
N ILE A 70 -9.43 10.66 -14.27
CA ILE A 70 -9.99 10.42 -12.93
C ILE A 70 -10.83 9.13 -12.91
N ALA A 71 -11.61 8.89 -13.96
CA ALA A 71 -12.43 7.70 -14.07
C ALA A 71 -11.59 6.42 -14.04
N GLU A 72 -10.52 6.35 -14.83
CA GLU A 72 -9.58 5.23 -14.85
C GLU A 72 -8.95 5.01 -13.47
N ALA A 73 -8.49 6.08 -12.81
CA ALA A 73 -7.88 5.99 -11.49
C ALA A 73 -8.84 5.55 -10.38
N LEU A 74 -10.15 5.77 -10.57
CA LEU A 74 -11.22 5.28 -9.70
C LEU A 74 -11.83 3.95 -10.18
N ASN A 75 -11.25 3.33 -11.20
CA ASN A 75 -11.73 2.07 -11.79
C ASN A 75 -13.15 2.13 -12.35
N ILE A 76 -13.48 3.26 -12.99
CA ILE A 76 -14.77 3.51 -13.65
C ILE A 76 -14.56 3.32 -15.15
N GLU A 77 -15.35 2.42 -15.74
CA GLU A 77 -15.34 2.21 -17.19
C GLU A 77 -15.99 3.41 -17.89
N VAL A 78 -15.35 3.93 -18.93
CA VAL A 78 -15.84 5.08 -19.70
C VAL A 78 -16.03 4.71 -21.17
N LEU A 79 -17.27 4.83 -21.64
CA LEU A 79 -17.66 4.62 -23.02
C LEU A 79 -17.99 5.95 -23.70
N TRP A 80 -17.54 6.13 -24.94
CA TRP A 80 -17.82 7.31 -25.75
C TRP A 80 -18.69 6.95 -26.96
N ASN A 81 -19.79 7.68 -27.16
CA ASN A 81 -20.62 7.62 -28.35
C ASN A 81 -20.44 8.91 -29.16
N ALA A 82 -19.78 8.80 -30.30
CA ALA A 82 -19.50 9.93 -31.18
C ALA A 82 -20.76 10.52 -31.84
N LYS A 83 -21.75 9.69 -32.18
CA LYS A 83 -22.98 10.13 -32.87
C LYS A 83 -23.83 11.03 -31.96
N SER A 84 -24.06 10.59 -30.73
CA SER A 84 -24.85 11.35 -29.75
C SER A 84 -24.02 12.33 -28.93
N LYS A 85 -22.69 12.35 -29.11
CA LYS A 85 -21.72 13.12 -28.31
C LYS A 85 -21.90 12.85 -26.81
N THR A 86 -21.98 11.58 -26.45
CA THR A 86 -22.31 11.12 -25.11
C THR A 86 -21.18 10.32 -24.48
N VAL A 87 -20.87 10.65 -23.24
CA VAL A 87 -20.00 9.87 -22.37
C VAL A 87 -20.87 9.06 -21.42
N THR A 88 -20.62 7.75 -21.33
CA THR A 88 -21.25 6.86 -20.34
C THR A 88 -20.18 6.33 -19.40
N ALA A 89 -20.40 6.51 -18.10
CA ALA A 89 -19.51 6.06 -17.05
C ALA A 89 -20.20 4.96 -16.24
N ASN A 90 -19.55 3.80 -16.18
CA ASN A 90 -20.05 2.59 -15.56
C ASN A 90 -19.17 2.25 -14.36
N GLN A 91 -19.76 2.20 -13.17
CA GLN A 91 -19.09 1.75 -11.97
C GLN A 91 -19.85 0.58 -11.36
N ALA A 92 -19.13 -0.49 -11.01
CA ALA A 92 -19.65 -1.51 -10.11
C ALA A 92 -19.60 -0.98 -8.68
N THR A 93 -20.72 -0.98 -7.98
CA THR A 93 -20.86 -0.62 -6.57
C THR A 93 -21.38 -1.84 -5.79
N ALA A 94 -21.37 -1.76 -4.46
CA ALA A 94 -21.92 -2.84 -3.63
C ALA A 94 -23.44 -3.04 -3.87
N GLU A 95 -24.14 -1.99 -4.29
CA GLU A 95 -25.58 -1.94 -4.56
C GLU A 95 -25.94 -2.22 -6.03
N GLY A 96 -24.97 -2.59 -6.87
CA GLY A 96 -25.17 -2.90 -8.28
C GLY A 96 -24.36 -2.00 -9.22
N LYS A 97 -24.87 -1.77 -10.44
CA LYS A 97 -24.17 -0.95 -11.45
C LYS A 97 -24.66 0.49 -11.40
N LYS A 98 -23.78 1.44 -11.10
CA LYS A 98 -24.03 2.88 -11.27
C LYS A 98 -23.67 3.32 -12.68
N VAL A 99 -24.65 3.90 -13.38
CA VAL A 99 -24.49 4.39 -14.76
C VAL A 99 -24.70 5.89 -14.79
N VAL A 100 -23.70 6.64 -15.22
CA VAL A 100 -23.77 8.09 -15.40
C VAL A 100 -23.59 8.44 -16.86
N VAL A 101 -24.58 9.12 -17.44
CA VAL A 101 -24.62 9.51 -18.85
C VAL A 101 -24.55 11.03 -18.95
N LEU A 102 -23.53 11.53 -19.65
CA LEU A 102 -23.23 12.94 -19.86
C LEU A 102 -23.23 13.24 -21.35
N GLN A 103 -23.97 14.24 -21.80
CA GLN A 103 -23.93 14.71 -23.18
C GLN A 103 -23.16 16.03 -23.25
N LEU A 104 -22.30 16.18 -24.26
CA LEU A 104 -21.56 17.42 -24.44
C LEU A 104 -22.50 18.60 -24.67
N ASN A 105 -22.13 19.75 -24.14
CA ASN A 105 -22.84 21.03 -24.23
C ASN A 105 -24.24 21.03 -23.61
N GLN A 106 -24.60 20.00 -22.83
CA GLN A 106 -25.86 19.93 -22.09
C GLN A 106 -25.60 20.10 -20.59
N LYS A 107 -26.43 20.89 -19.91
CA LYS A 107 -26.37 21.06 -18.44
C LYS A 107 -27.14 19.97 -17.69
N LYS A 108 -27.62 18.94 -18.37
CA LYS A 108 -28.34 17.81 -17.79
C LYS A 108 -27.56 16.53 -18.00
N ALA A 109 -27.45 15.72 -16.95
CA ALA A 109 -26.93 14.37 -16.97
C ALA A 109 -28.03 13.37 -16.57
N LYS A 110 -27.85 12.09 -16.91
CA LYS A 110 -28.68 11.01 -16.36
C LYS A 110 -27.83 10.16 -15.42
N VAL A 111 -28.29 9.99 -14.19
CA VAL A 111 -27.65 9.13 -13.17
C VAL A 111 -28.63 8.01 -12.84
N SER A 112 -28.28 6.78 -13.22
CA SER A 112 -29.13 5.60 -13.08
C SER A 112 -30.57 5.86 -13.56
N GLY A 113 -30.69 6.52 -14.72
CA GLY A 113 -31.97 6.87 -15.35
C GLY A 113 -32.61 8.19 -14.89
N LYS A 114 -32.19 8.78 -13.76
CA LYS A 114 -32.74 10.03 -13.23
C LYS A 114 -31.98 11.26 -13.75
N GLU A 115 -32.69 12.32 -14.14
CA GLU A 115 -32.06 13.58 -14.56
C GLU A 115 -31.42 14.31 -13.37
N VAL A 116 -30.22 14.85 -13.59
CA VAL A 116 -29.46 15.66 -12.63
C VAL A 116 -28.87 16.87 -13.34
N GLU A 117 -28.99 18.05 -12.75
CA GLU A 117 -28.43 19.30 -13.28
C GLU A 117 -26.92 19.41 -12.97
N LEU A 118 -26.18 20.00 -13.91
CA LEU A 118 -24.74 20.20 -13.87
C LEU A 118 -24.42 21.68 -13.66
N ALA A 119 -23.46 21.97 -12.78
CA ALA A 119 -22.96 23.34 -12.56
C ALA A 119 -22.38 23.98 -13.83
N ALA A 120 -21.78 23.18 -14.71
CA ALA A 120 -21.31 23.59 -16.03
C ALA A 120 -21.53 22.45 -17.04
N ALA A 121 -21.77 22.80 -18.30
CA ALA A 121 -21.94 21.81 -19.36
C ALA A 121 -20.60 21.09 -19.64
N PRO A 122 -20.58 19.75 -19.78
CA PRO A 122 -19.41 19.03 -20.25
C PRO A 122 -19.02 19.51 -21.65
N PHE A 123 -17.74 19.60 -21.94
CA PHE A 123 -17.26 20.00 -23.26
C PHE A 123 -16.07 19.15 -23.69
N SER A 124 -15.76 19.17 -24.98
CA SER A 124 -14.53 18.60 -25.50
C SER A 124 -13.58 19.70 -25.96
N ARG A 125 -12.29 19.55 -25.66
CA ARG A 125 -11.22 20.44 -26.12
C ARG A 125 -10.01 19.58 -26.48
N ALA A 126 -9.52 19.74 -27.72
CA ALA A 126 -8.37 18.98 -28.24
C ALA A 126 -8.50 17.45 -28.00
N GLY A 127 -9.68 16.89 -28.26
CA GLY A 127 -9.96 15.46 -28.07
C GLY A 127 -10.17 15.00 -26.62
N THR A 128 -9.99 15.89 -25.63
CA THR A 128 -10.22 15.58 -24.21
C THR A 128 -11.61 16.02 -23.78
N THR A 129 -12.36 15.14 -23.10
CA THR A 129 -13.65 15.51 -22.48
C THR A 129 -13.43 16.04 -21.07
N TYR A 130 -14.02 17.19 -20.81
CA TYR A 130 -13.99 17.90 -19.54
C TYR A 130 -15.36 17.85 -18.86
N ILE A 131 -15.37 17.52 -17.57
CA ILE A 131 -16.59 17.49 -16.77
C ILE A 131 -16.44 18.28 -15.48
N PRO A 132 -17.54 18.77 -14.88
CA PRO A 132 -17.47 19.43 -13.58
C PRO A 132 -17.02 18.45 -12.50
N LEU A 133 -15.94 18.78 -11.80
CA LEU A 133 -15.38 17.91 -10.77
C LEU A 133 -16.36 17.64 -9.62
N SER A 134 -17.12 18.65 -9.22
CA SER A 134 -18.11 18.56 -8.12
C SER A 134 -19.25 17.59 -8.44
N PHE A 135 -19.66 17.52 -9.71
CA PHE A 135 -20.65 16.54 -10.14
C PHE A 135 -20.06 15.13 -10.06
N PHE A 136 -18.87 14.95 -10.63
CA PHE A 136 -18.20 13.65 -10.68
C PHE A 136 -17.98 13.06 -9.29
N SER A 137 -17.41 13.86 -8.38
CA SER A 137 -17.09 13.42 -7.03
C SER A 137 -18.33 12.97 -6.26
N LYS A 138 -19.40 13.77 -6.33
CA LYS A 138 -20.71 13.44 -5.77
C LYS A 138 -21.27 12.13 -6.34
N GLN A 139 -21.13 11.90 -7.65
CA GLN A 139 -21.67 10.69 -8.26
C GLN A 139 -20.86 9.44 -7.91
N PHE A 140 -19.54 9.52 -7.73
CA PHE A 140 -18.73 8.32 -7.51
C PHE A 140 -18.22 8.17 -6.08
N GLY A 141 -18.82 8.91 -5.13
CA GLY A 141 -18.51 8.82 -3.70
C GLY A 141 -17.12 9.32 -3.33
N ALA A 142 -16.45 10.02 -4.25
CA ALA A 142 -15.15 10.61 -3.98
C ALA A 142 -15.33 11.92 -3.22
N GLN A 143 -14.56 12.13 -2.15
CA GLN A 143 -14.53 13.42 -1.46
C GLN A 143 -13.55 14.34 -2.19
N VAL A 144 -13.86 15.64 -2.26
CA VAL A 144 -13.00 16.64 -2.91
C VAL A 144 -12.68 17.73 -1.91
N SER A 145 -11.41 18.11 -1.84
CA SER A 145 -10.99 19.36 -1.24
C SER A 145 -10.11 20.14 -2.23
N TRP A 146 -10.14 21.46 -2.08
CA TRP A 146 -9.34 22.38 -2.86
C TRP A 146 -8.42 23.16 -1.94
N ASP A 147 -7.12 23.13 -2.23
CA ASP A 147 -6.14 24.01 -1.61
C ASP A 147 -5.78 25.12 -2.60
N GLN A 148 -6.26 26.33 -2.30
CA GLN A 148 -6.03 27.52 -3.11
C GLN A 148 -4.56 27.95 -3.14
N LYS A 149 -3.82 27.75 -2.04
CA LYS A 149 -2.42 28.20 -1.92
C LYS A 149 -1.51 27.33 -2.78
N SER A 150 -1.71 26.01 -2.76
CA SER A 150 -0.92 25.07 -3.55
C SER A 150 -1.53 24.75 -4.92
N ARG A 151 -2.74 25.24 -5.21
CA ARG A 151 -3.54 24.91 -6.41
C ARG A 151 -3.70 23.39 -6.59
N VAL A 152 -3.98 22.70 -5.48
CA VAL A 152 -4.16 21.25 -5.43
C VAL A 152 -5.63 20.92 -5.25
N VAL A 153 -6.18 20.13 -6.17
CA VAL A 153 -7.40 19.37 -5.94
C VAL A 153 -7.00 18.05 -5.26
N ALA A 154 -7.46 17.80 -4.05
CA ALA A 154 -7.30 16.49 -3.41
C ALA A 154 -8.61 15.70 -3.49
N LEU A 155 -8.51 14.49 -4.02
CA LEU A 155 -9.59 13.52 -4.12
C LEU A 155 -9.32 12.39 -3.13
N GLN A 156 -10.34 11.99 -2.38
CA GLN A 156 -10.34 10.76 -1.59
C GLN A 156 -11.33 9.80 -2.22
N SER A 157 -10.88 8.62 -2.65
CA SER A 157 -11.76 7.58 -3.18
C SER A 157 -12.60 6.96 -2.07
N PRO A 158 -13.81 6.44 -2.37
CA PRO A 158 -14.65 5.78 -1.39
C PRO A 158 -13.98 4.53 -0.79
N PRO A 159 -14.52 4.01 0.34
CA PRO A 159 -14.10 2.71 0.84
C PRO A 159 -14.35 1.61 -0.19
N LYS A 160 -13.49 0.58 -0.21
CA LYS A 160 -13.57 -0.52 -1.17
C LYS A 160 -13.58 -1.88 -0.46
N LYS A 161 -14.43 -2.80 -0.93
CA LYS A 161 -14.32 -4.22 -0.57
C LYS A 161 -13.01 -4.80 -1.09
N MET A 162 -12.14 -5.22 -0.19
CA MET A 162 -10.80 -5.74 -0.50
C MET A 162 -10.40 -6.77 0.54
N TYR A 163 -9.58 -7.74 0.15
CA TYR A 163 -9.02 -8.70 1.08
C TYR A 163 -8.13 -7.99 2.12
N SER A 164 -8.36 -8.25 3.39
CA SER A 164 -7.59 -7.67 4.48
C SER A 164 -6.85 -8.75 5.27
N LEU A 165 -5.52 -8.67 5.26
CA LEU A 165 -4.64 -9.50 6.08
C LEU A 165 -3.96 -8.64 7.14
N ALA A 166 -3.68 -9.21 8.29
CA ALA A 166 -2.79 -8.58 9.26
C ALA A 166 -1.82 -9.59 9.87
N PHE A 167 -0.64 -9.11 10.26
CA PHE A 167 0.36 -9.94 10.93
C PHE A 167 0.22 -9.78 12.45
N TYR A 168 -0.09 -10.87 13.14
CA TYR A 168 -0.04 -10.96 14.59
C TYR A 168 1.36 -11.44 15.00
N ALA A 169 2.26 -10.48 15.16
CA ALA A 169 3.68 -10.71 15.48
C ALA A 169 4.03 -10.12 16.86
N LEU A 170 5.32 -9.90 17.13
CA LEU A 170 5.85 -9.29 18.37
C LEU A 170 4.90 -8.30 19.07
N LYS A 171 4.61 -8.52 20.35
CA LYS A 171 3.78 -7.62 21.20
C LYS A 171 2.34 -7.36 20.69
N SER A 172 1.76 -8.22 19.85
CA SER A 172 0.37 -8.02 19.33
C SER A 172 -0.74 -8.44 20.30
N PHE A 173 -0.42 -9.04 21.46
CA PHE A 173 -1.43 -9.57 22.40
C PHE A 173 -2.46 -8.54 22.90
N GLY A 174 -2.02 -7.29 23.07
CA GLY A 174 -2.91 -6.19 23.48
C GLY A 174 -3.99 -5.85 22.43
N GLU A 175 -3.75 -6.15 21.16
CA GLU A 175 -4.63 -5.80 20.03
C GLU A 175 -5.39 -7.01 19.47
N ARG A 176 -5.40 -8.16 20.15
CA ARG A 176 -6.12 -9.36 19.72
C ARG A 176 -7.61 -9.12 19.41
N GLN A 177 -8.22 -8.11 20.03
CA GLN A 177 -9.59 -7.67 19.77
C GLN A 177 -9.82 -7.17 18.32
N TYR A 178 -8.75 -6.85 17.58
CA TYR A 178 -8.84 -6.46 16.17
C TYR A 178 -8.81 -7.64 15.21
N ILE A 179 -8.45 -8.85 15.66
CA ILE A 179 -8.43 -10.07 14.81
C ILE A 179 -9.73 -10.26 14.02
N PRO A 180 -10.94 -10.14 14.62
CA PRO A 180 -12.20 -10.33 13.91
C PRO A 180 -12.44 -9.36 12.75
N GLN A 181 -11.67 -8.28 12.65
CA GLN A 181 -11.85 -7.21 11.66
C GLN A 181 -11.10 -7.48 10.35
N PHE A 182 -10.33 -8.57 10.29
CA PHE A 182 -9.57 -8.97 9.11
C PHE A 182 -10.14 -10.24 8.48
N ASP A 183 -10.00 -10.38 7.17
CA ASP A 183 -10.30 -11.63 6.46
C ASP A 183 -9.36 -12.75 6.93
N SER A 184 -8.09 -12.42 7.18
CA SER A 184 -7.10 -13.37 7.68
C SER A 184 -6.07 -12.71 8.60
N VAL A 185 -5.53 -13.50 9.52
CA VAL A 185 -4.44 -13.06 10.39
C VAL A 185 -3.31 -14.08 10.34
N ALA A 186 -2.10 -13.61 10.04
CA ALA A 186 -0.89 -14.40 9.99
C ALA A 186 -0.19 -14.35 11.36
N PHE A 187 -0.11 -15.49 12.04
CA PHE A 187 0.44 -15.59 13.39
C PHE A 187 1.92 -15.94 13.35
N GLY A 188 2.77 -14.97 13.73
CA GLY A 188 4.23 -15.08 13.75
C GLY A 188 4.75 -15.96 14.88
N TRP A 189 4.42 -17.25 14.85
CA TRP A 189 4.68 -18.20 15.94
C TRP A 189 5.62 -19.35 15.57
N ALA A 190 6.10 -19.38 14.33
CA ALA A 190 7.03 -20.38 13.85
C ALA A 190 8.20 -19.77 13.08
N ARG A 191 9.36 -20.41 13.20
CA ARG A 191 10.58 -20.06 12.47
C ARG A 191 11.20 -21.31 11.86
N LEU A 192 11.65 -21.21 10.62
CA LEU A 192 12.47 -22.23 9.97
C LEU A 192 13.95 -22.00 10.29
N GLN A 193 14.61 -23.04 10.80
CA GLN A 193 16.03 -23.06 11.12
C GLN A 193 16.87 -23.55 9.93
N ASP A 194 18.19 -23.35 10.02
CA ASP A 194 19.16 -23.73 8.99
C ASP A 194 19.32 -25.25 8.83
N ASP A 195 18.98 -26.03 9.86
CA ASP A 195 18.90 -27.50 9.83
C ASP A 195 17.56 -28.05 9.29
N GLY A 196 16.73 -27.18 8.70
CA GLY A 196 15.42 -27.53 8.16
C GLY A 196 14.37 -27.91 9.21
N THR A 197 14.61 -27.68 10.51
CA THR A 197 13.58 -27.85 11.55
C THR A 197 12.72 -26.60 11.72
N ILE A 198 11.46 -26.79 12.13
CA ILE A 198 10.61 -25.69 12.59
C ILE A 198 10.73 -25.54 14.11
N THR A 199 11.06 -24.33 14.57
CA THR A 199 11.02 -23.97 15.99
C THR A 199 9.88 -23.01 16.27
N THR A 200 9.31 -23.14 17.46
CA THR A 200 8.29 -22.23 18.00
C THR A 200 8.80 -21.48 19.23
N SER A 201 10.11 -21.45 19.44
CA SER A 201 10.75 -20.89 20.64
C SER A 201 11.85 -19.90 20.24
N GLY A 202 11.45 -18.72 19.78
CA GLY A 202 12.35 -17.61 19.43
C GLY A 202 12.09 -16.34 20.23
N SER A 203 12.98 -15.36 20.11
CA SER A 203 12.78 -14.02 20.70
C SER A 203 11.80 -13.16 19.89
N GLU A 204 11.78 -13.35 18.57
CA GLU A 204 10.96 -12.58 17.63
C GLU A 204 9.67 -13.31 17.23
N TYR A 205 9.77 -14.63 17.10
CA TYR A 205 8.69 -15.49 16.64
C TYR A 205 8.64 -16.71 17.53
N ASN A 206 7.56 -16.84 18.30
CA ASN A 206 7.37 -17.91 19.25
C ASN A 206 5.90 -18.24 19.45
N TRP A 207 5.63 -19.48 19.83
CA TRP A 207 4.35 -19.85 20.39
C TRP A 207 4.17 -19.07 21.69
N PRO A 208 3.10 -18.27 21.83
CA PRO A 208 2.89 -17.51 23.06
C PRO A 208 2.54 -18.46 24.21
N GLN A 209 2.85 -18.04 25.44
CA GLN A 209 2.30 -18.68 26.63
C GLN A 209 0.84 -18.24 26.83
N ALA A 210 0.06 -19.09 27.50
CA ALA A 210 -1.30 -18.72 27.89
C ALA A 210 -1.30 -17.53 28.86
N ALA A 211 -2.27 -16.64 28.70
CA ALA A 211 -2.51 -15.50 29.57
C ALA A 211 -3.82 -15.72 30.34
N GLY A 212 -3.72 -16.39 31.50
CA GLY A 212 -4.89 -16.91 32.21
C GLY A 212 -5.60 -17.95 31.33
N ASP A 213 -6.91 -17.76 31.13
CA ASP A 213 -7.73 -18.67 30.31
C ASP A 213 -7.56 -18.47 28.79
N ILE A 214 -6.83 -17.44 28.37
CA ILE A 214 -6.58 -17.15 26.95
C ILE A 214 -5.34 -17.93 26.51
N THR A 215 -5.56 -19.07 25.87
CA THR A 215 -4.49 -19.86 25.23
C THR A 215 -4.26 -19.41 23.78
N PRO A 216 -3.09 -19.69 23.18
CA PRO A 216 -2.86 -19.46 21.75
C PRO A 216 -3.91 -20.14 20.88
N GLU A 217 -4.24 -21.39 21.18
CA GLU A 217 -5.25 -22.17 20.48
C GLU A 217 -6.65 -21.53 20.60
N SER A 218 -7.01 -20.99 21.78
CA SER A 218 -8.29 -20.26 21.94
C SER A 218 -8.39 -19.01 21.06
N ILE A 219 -7.26 -18.34 20.77
CA ILE A 219 -7.21 -17.20 19.87
C ILE A 219 -7.47 -17.65 18.42
N LEU A 220 -6.89 -18.79 18.01
CA LEU A 220 -7.12 -19.36 16.68
C LEU A 220 -8.58 -19.79 16.51
N ASP A 221 -9.15 -20.45 17.51
CA ASP A 221 -10.54 -20.90 17.48
C ASP A 221 -11.51 -19.73 17.45
N LYS A 222 -11.25 -18.69 18.26
CA LYS A 222 -12.07 -17.47 18.24
C LYS A 222 -11.98 -16.76 16.90
N ALA A 223 -10.79 -16.68 16.29
CA ALA A 223 -10.63 -16.11 14.95
C ALA A 223 -11.54 -16.82 13.93
N LYS A 224 -11.52 -18.16 13.91
CA LYS A 224 -12.37 -18.96 13.02
C LYS A 224 -13.86 -18.74 13.28
N GLN A 225 -14.27 -18.74 14.55
CA GLN A 225 -15.67 -18.51 14.94
C GLN A 225 -16.18 -17.15 14.45
N ASP A 226 -15.31 -16.14 14.45
CA ASP A 226 -15.64 -14.81 13.96
C ASP A 226 -15.49 -14.67 12.44
N GLY A 227 -15.14 -15.74 11.72
CA GLY A 227 -14.96 -15.75 10.26
C GLY A 227 -13.61 -15.17 9.79
N THR A 228 -12.62 -15.03 10.68
CA THR A 228 -11.24 -14.68 10.32
C THR A 228 -10.42 -15.96 10.15
N SER A 229 -9.72 -16.09 9.03
CA SER A 229 -8.89 -17.28 8.77
C SER A 229 -7.53 -17.16 9.46
N PRO A 230 -7.18 -18.03 10.44
CA PRO A 230 -5.87 -18.02 11.04
C PRO A 230 -4.83 -18.68 10.13
N TYR A 231 -3.76 -17.97 9.82
CA TYR A 231 -2.65 -18.46 9.01
C TYR A 231 -1.42 -18.66 9.89
N LEU A 232 -0.70 -19.77 9.71
CA LEU A 232 0.62 -19.97 10.31
C LEU A 232 1.63 -19.13 9.53
N MET A 233 2.26 -18.17 10.17
CA MET A 233 3.42 -17.50 9.57
C MET A 233 4.69 -18.26 9.94
N VAL A 234 5.46 -18.63 8.91
CA VAL A 234 6.77 -19.29 9.06
C VAL A 234 7.84 -18.30 8.61
N PHE A 235 8.59 -17.77 9.58
CA PHE A 235 9.64 -16.79 9.34
C PHE A 235 10.99 -17.46 9.09
N SER A 236 11.79 -16.91 8.19
CA SER A 236 13.23 -17.17 8.14
C SER A 236 13.96 -15.98 7.51
N THR A 237 15.27 -15.88 7.74
CA THR A 237 16.11 -14.79 7.22
C THR A 237 17.37 -15.37 6.59
N ASP A 238 17.87 -14.70 5.57
CA ASP A 238 19.06 -15.09 4.83
C ASP A 238 20.14 -14.00 4.92
N ARG A 239 20.72 -13.82 6.12
CA ARG A 239 21.72 -12.77 6.35
C ARG A 239 23.16 -13.24 6.12
N LYS A 240 23.38 -14.55 6.28
CA LYS A 240 24.66 -15.26 6.20
C LYS A 240 24.59 -16.45 5.24
N ASN A 241 23.62 -16.43 4.31
CA ASN A 241 23.27 -17.53 3.39
C ASN A 241 22.77 -18.79 4.12
N GLU A 242 22.28 -18.69 5.36
CA GLU A 242 21.77 -19.81 6.15
C GLU A 242 20.50 -20.42 5.54
N LEU A 243 19.58 -19.58 5.08
CA LEU A 243 18.35 -20.03 4.45
C LEU A 243 18.63 -20.50 3.02
N THR A 244 19.49 -19.77 2.28
CA THR A 244 19.92 -20.18 0.95
C THR A 244 20.47 -21.61 1.01
N LYS A 245 21.43 -21.89 1.90
CA LYS A 245 22.04 -23.24 2.06
C LYS A 245 21.02 -24.32 2.41
N MET A 246 20.08 -24.03 3.31
CA MET A 246 19.03 -24.98 3.66
C MET A 246 18.15 -25.30 2.45
N LEU A 247 17.81 -24.30 1.63
CA LEU A 247 17.02 -24.51 0.40
C LEU A 247 17.79 -25.29 -0.69
N GLU A 248 19.13 -25.29 -0.68
CA GLU A 248 19.92 -26.08 -1.64
C GLU A 248 19.84 -27.59 -1.36
N ASP A 249 19.57 -27.98 -0.12
CA ASP A 249 19.49 -29.38 0.31
C ASP A 249 18.05 -29.90 0.18
N VAL A 250 17.86 -30.86 -0.73
CA VAL A 250 16.55 -31.45 -1.01
C VAL A 250 15.94 -32.11 0.22
N ALA A 251 16.74 -32.82 1.04
CA ALA A 251 16.23 -33.52 2.21
C ALA A 251 15.81 -32.53 3.30
N LEU A 252 16.54 -31.42 3.47
CA LEU A 252 16.15 -30.36 4.41
C LEU A 252 14.88 -29.64 3.96
N ARG A 253 14.72 -29.38 2.65
CA ARG A 253 13.48 -28.82 2.11
C ARG A 253 12.29 -29.73 2.36
N ASP A 254 12.40 -31.02 2.04
CA ASP A 254 11.31 -31.99 2.21
C ASP A 254 10.89 -32.09 3.68
N LYS A 255 11.87 -32.20 4.58
CA LYS A 255 11.64 -32.20 6.03
C LYS A 255 10.97 -30.91 6.52
N ALA A 256 11.43 -29.75 6.07
CA ALA A 256 10.83 -28.48 6.45
C ALA A 256 9.37 -28.37 5.96
N ILE A 257 9.06 -28.84 4.76
CA ILE A 257 7.69 -28.87 4.23
C ILE A 257 6.81 -29.78 5.11
N GLU A 258 7.28 -30.98 5.44
CA GLU A 258 6.56 -31.92 6.31
C GLU A 258 6.29 -31.33 7.69
N ASP A 259 7.30 -30.71 8.32
CA ASP A 259 7.17 -30.08 9.64
C ASP A 259 6.18 -28.90 9.62
N ILE A 260 6.19 -28.07 8.57
CA ILE A 260 5.22 -26.97 8.41
C ILE A 260 3.80 -27.52 8.30
N MET A 261 3.58 -28.51 7.43
CA MET A 261 2.26 -29.08 7.21
C MET A 261 1.74 -29.82 8.45
N LYS A 262 2.62 -30.51 9.17
CA LYS A 262 2.31 -31.12 10.46
C LYS A 262 1.87 -30.08 11.48
N LEU A 263 2.61 -28.98 11.63
CA LEU A 263 2.26 -27.92 12.57
C LEU A 263 0.92 -27.25 12.22
N VAL A 264 0.66 -27.02 10.93
CA VAL A 264 -0.62 -26.51 10.42
C VAL A 264 -1.77 -27.43 10.82
N ALA A 265 -1.64 -28.74 10.60
CA ALA A 265 -2.66 -29.72 10.93
C ALA A 265 -2.87 -29.84 12.45
N ASP A 266 -1.78 -30.01 13.22
CA ASP A 266 -1.83 -30.23 14.66
C ASP A 266 -2.42 -29.03 15.42
N LYS A 267 -2.24 -27.81 14.90
CA LYS A 267 -2.72 -26.55 15.51
C LYS A 267 -3.96 -25.97 14.83
N GLY A 268 -4.44 -26.61 13.77
CA GLY A 268 -5.65 -26.21 13.06
C GLY A 268 -5.55 -24.86 12.35
N PHE A 269 -4.42 -24.52 11.74
CA PHE A 269 -4.36 -23.34 10.88
C PHE A 269 -5.12 -23.59 9.56
N SER A 270 -5.65 -22.51 8.98
CA SER A 270 -6.40 -22.52 7.70
C SER A 270 -5.56 -22.05 6.50
N GLY A 271 -4.36 -21.53 6.77
CA GLY A 271 -3.44 -21.05 5.76
C GLY A 271 -2.01 -20.96 6.29
N ILE A 272 -1.10 -20.63 5.39
CA ILE A 272 0.33 -20.45 5.63
C ILE A 272 0.74 -19.11 5.02
N VAL A 273 1.56 -18.35 5.74
CA VAL A 273 2.36 -17.26 5.17
C VAL A 273 3.83 -17.64 5.31
N LEU A 274 4.54 -17.79 4.19
CA LEU A 274 6.00 -17.84 4.23
C LEU A 274 6.56 -16.43 4.24
N ASP A 275 7.34 -16.10 5.26
CA ASP A 275 8.05 -14.83 5.37
C ASP A 275 9.55 -15.12 5.39
N PHE A 276 10.07 -15.46 4.21
CA PHE A 276 11.46 -15.82 3.99
C PHE A 276 12.17 -14.59 3.42
N GLU A 277 12.96 -13.94 4.25
CA GLU A 277 13.58 -12.66 3.93
C GLU A 277 15.06 -12.81 3.57
N GLY A 278 15.61 -11.89 2.78
CA GLY A 278 17.05 -11.80 2.52
C GLY A 278 17.58 -12.55 1.27
N LEU A 279 16.78 -13.43 0.66
CA LEU A 279 17.24 -14.28 -0.45
C LEU A 279 17.77 -13.47 -1.65
N GLY A 280 18.93 -13.91 -2.18
CA GLY A 280 19.55 -13.32 -3.36
C GLY A 280 20.08 -11.89 -3.13
N LEU A 281 20.49 -11.56 -1.90
CA LEU A 281 21.34 -10.40 -1.63
C LEU A 281 22.77 -10.61 -2.18
N SER A 282 23.25 -11.85 -2.13
CA SER A 282 24.58 -12.27 -2.56
C SER A 282 24.54 -13.73 -3.04
N GLY A 283 25.67 -14.26 -3.54
CA GLY A 283 25.75 -15.64 -4.01
C GLY A 283 25.16 -15.83 -5.42
N ASP A 284 24.78 -17.08 -5.73
CA ASP A 284 24.15 -17.42 -7.01
C ASP A 284 22.65 -17.14 -6.94
N ILE A 285 22.25 -16.01 -7.52
CA ILE A 285 20.86 -15.50 -7.51
C ILE A 285 19.91 -16.44 -8.26
N GLU A 286 20.34 -17.02 -9.39
CA GLU A 286 19.47 -17.89 -10.18
C GLU A 286 19.27 -19.24 -9.48
N LYS A 287 20.31 -19.74 -8.81
CA LYS A 287 20.20 -20.88 -7.90
C LYS A 287 19.26 -20.59 -6.73
N ALA A 288 19.41 -19.47 -6.04
CA ALA A 288 18.53 -19.08 -4.94
C ALA A 288 17.05 -19.01 -5.37
N LYS A 289 16.77 -18.41 -6.54
CA LYS A 289 15.41 -18.39 -7.12
C LYS A 289 14.89 -19.79 -7.38
N ARG A 290 15.66 -20.65 -8.07
CA ARG A 290 15.25 -22.01 -8.41
C ARG A 290 14.96 -22.82 -7.15
N ASP A 291 15.84 -22.76 -6.17
CA ASP A 291 15.74 -23.59 -4.97
C ASP A 291 14.58 -23.13 -4.07
N TYR A 292 14.31 -21.82 -3.98
CA TYR A 292 13.11 -21.30 -3.31
C TYR A 292 11.82 -21.63 -4.08
N ASN A 293 11.83 -21.53 -5.42
CA ASN A 293 10.69 -21.93 -6.24
C ASN A 293 10.32 -23.40 -6.01
N GLU A 294 11.30 -24.30 -6.01
CA GLU A 294 11.10 -25.73 -5.77
C GLU A 294 10.52 -26.00 -4.37
N PHE A 295 11.02 -25.32 -3.33
CA PHE A 295 10.45 -25.39 -1.98
C PHE A 295 8.98 -24.96 -1.95
N VAL A 296 8.65 -23.82 -2.55
CA VAL A 296 7.28 -23.28 -2.58
C VAL A 296 6.35 -24.17 -3.40
N ILE A 297 6.81 -24.76 -4.51
CA ILE A 297 6.04 -25.70 -5.32
C ILE A 297 5.74 -26.97 -4.51
N GLY A 298 6.73 -27.51 -3.80
CA GLY A 298 6.57 -28.66 -2.92
C GLY A 298 5.55 -28.40 -1.81
N LEU A 299 5.68 -27.28 -1.11
CA LEU A 299 4.73 -26.88 -0.07
C LEU A 299 3.33 -26.64 -0.63
N SER A 300 3.21 -25.95 -1.77
CA SER A 300 1.93 -25.68 -2.44
C SER A 300 1.18 -26.96 -2.78
N LYS A 301 1.90 -28.01 -3.22
CA LYS A 301 1.29 -29.31 -3.52
C LYS A 301 0.63 -29.91 -2.28
N GLN A 302 1.32 -29.92 -1.15
CA GLN A 302 0.79 -30.46 0.11
C GLN A 302 -0.34 -29.58 0.66
N ALA A 303 -0.15 -28.26 0.65
CA ALA A 303 -1.16 -27.30 1.12
C ALA A 303 -2.47 -27.43 0.33
N LYS A 304 -2.42 -27.50 -1.01
CA LYS A 304 -3.59 -27.70 -1.86
C LYS A 304 -4.31 -29.02 -1.56
N ALA A 305 -3.56 -30.12 -1.37
CA ALA A 305 -4.14 -31.41 -1.03
C ALA A 305 -4.89 -31.39 0.31
N ALA A 306 -4.44 -30.55 1.25
CA ALA A 306 -5.06 -30.34 2.55
C ALA A 306 -6.07 -29.18 2.59
N ASN A 307 -6.39 -28.54 1.46
CA ASN A 307 -7.22 -27.32 1.38
C ASN A 307 -6.72 -26.17 2.28
N ILE A 308 -5.40 -26.04 2.39
CA ILE A 308 -4.70 -24.97 3.12
C ILE A 308 -4.26 -23.91 2.12
N LYS A 309 -4.53 -22.64 2.43
CA LYS A 309 -4.08 -21.50 1.63
C LYS A 309 -2.59 -21.23 1.81
N LEU A 310 -1.89 -20.85 0.74
CA LEU A 310 -0.48 -20.47 0.79
C LEU A 310 -0.28 -19.05 0.27
N SER A 311 0.21 -18.16 1.13
CA SER A 311 0.63 -16.81 0.75
C SER A 311 2.14 -16.64 0.99
N LEU A 312 2.78 -15.77 0.22
CA LEU A 312 4.21 -15.46 0.38
C LEU A 312 4.40 -13.97 0.65
N ALA A 313 5.10 -13.62 1.71
CA ALA A 313 5.62 -12.27 1.93
C ALA A 313 6.97 -12.14 1.24
N LEU A 314 7.07 -11.23 0.27
CA LEU A 314 8.22 -11.12 -0.62
C LEU A 314 8.79 -9.71 -0.59
N HIS A 315 10.13 -9.61 -0.60
CA HIS A 315 10.79 -8.34 -0.86
C HIS A 315 10.38 -7.78 -2.23
N PRO A 316 10.17 -6.47 -2.36
CA PRO A 316 9.66 -5.87 -3.58
C PRO A 316 10.73 -5.91 -4.68
N LEU A 317 10.30 -6.03 -5.94
CA LEU A 317 11.20 -6.18 -7.10
C LEU A 317 12.15 -4.98 -7.32
N ASN A 318 11.78 -3.79 -6.84
CA ASN A 318 12.65 -2.60 -6.82
C ASN A 318 13.59 -2.53 -5.59
N GLY A 319 13.59 -3.54 -4.73
CA GLY A 319 14.51 -3.69 -3.59
C GLY A 319 15.85 -4.33 -3.97
N ALA A 320 16.73 -4.49 -2.98
CA ALA A 320 18.07 -5.05 -3.17
C ALA A 320 18.09 -6.57 -3.38
N TYR A 321 17.11 -7.28 -2.80
CA TYR A 321 17.06 -8.75 -2.80
C TYR A 321 16.48 -9.28 -4.12
N LYS A 322 17.23 -10.14 -4.81
CA LYS A 322 16.88 -10.64 -6.15
C LYS A 322 16.51 -12.12 -6.19
N GLY A 323 16.38 -12.79 -5.05
CA GLY A 323 16.07 -14.23 -4.95
C GLY A 323 14.61 -14.62 -5.22
N TYR A 324 13.73 -13.68 -5.60
CA TYR A 324 12.29 -13.92 -5.71
C TYR A 324 11.80 -13.88 -7.15
N ASP A 325 11.45 -15.05 -7.71
CA ASP A 325 10.81 -15.17 -9.01
C ASP A 325 9.29 -15.03 -8.88
N TYR A 326 8.81 -13.78 -8.89
CA TYR A 326 7.40 -13.45 -8.73
C TYR A 326 6.50 -14.22 -9.69
N LYS A 327 6.93 -14.40 -10.94
CA LYS A 327 6.14 -15.08 -11.98
C LYS A 327 5.92 -16.54 -11.62
N THR A 328 7.00 -17.28 -11.35
CA THR A 328 6.90 -18.70 -10.99
C THR A 328 6.20 -18.89 -9.64
N LEU A 329 6.58 -18.12 -8.62
CA LEU A 329 5.99 -18.19 -7.29
C LEU A 329 4.47 -17.92 -7.33
N SER A 330 4.01 -17.01 -8.18
CA SER A 330 2.58 -16.75 -8.36
C SER A 330 1.82 -17.92 -8.98
N THR A 331 2.46 -18.91 -9.60
CA THR A 331 1.77 -20.12 -10.08
C THR A 331 1.55 -21.13 -8.95
N ALA A 332 2.43 -21.13 -7.95
CA ALA A 332 2.40 -22.06 -6.83
C ALA A 332 1.54 -21.54 -5.67
N ALA A 333 1.77 -20.31 -5.21
CA ALA A 333 1.05 -19.72 -4.08
C ALA A 333 -0.35 -19.20 -4.47
N ASP A 334 -1.28 -19.12 -3.52
CA ASP A 334 -2.56 -18.43 -3.69
C ASP A 334 -2.36 -16.92 -3.82
N ASP A 335 -1.46 -16.33 -3.02
CA ASP A 335 -1.25 -14.88 -2.97
C ASP A 335 0.22 -14.49 -2.77
N LEU A 336 0.61 -13.35 -3.31
CA LEU A 336 1.89 -12.69 -3.02
C LEU A 336 1.64 -11.36 -2.31
N ILE A 337 2.27 -11.19 -1.15
CA ILE A 337 2.29 -9.97 -0.36
C ILE A 337 3.56 -9.19 -0.74
N ILE A 338 3.37 -8.01 -1.33
CA ILE A 338 4.48 -7.12 -1.70
C ILE A 338 4.90 -6.34 -0.47
N MET A 339 6.07 -6.62 0.10
CA MET A 339 6.63 -5.88 1.24
C MET A 339 7.23 -4.53 0.82
N ALA A 340 6.39 -3.65 0.25
CA ALA A 340 6.81 -2.35 -0.26
C ALA A 340 7.01 -1.31 0.86
N TYR A 341 7.90 -1.61 1.80
CA TYR A 341 8.27 -0.76 2.93
C TYR A 341 9.75 -0.96 3.31
N GLU A 342 10.24 -0.17 4.27
CA GLU A 342 11.65 -0.09 4.67
C GLU A 342 12.58 0.43 3.57
N TYR A 343 12.09 1.34 2.71
CA TYR A 343 12.95 2.02 1.72
C TYR A 343 13.89 3.04 2.36
N THR A 344 13.58 3.49 3.57
CA THR A 344 14.30 4.53 4.28
C THR A 344 14.66 4.08 5.69
N ARG A 345 15.70 4.68 6.27
CA ARG A 345 16.10 4.38 7.65
C ARG A 345 15.26 5.19 8.64
N GLY A 346 14.74 4.52 9.67
CA GLY A 346 14.03 5.16 10.77
C GLY A 346 12.51 5.11 10.61
N LYS A 347 11.80 5.81 11.51
CA LYS A 347 10.34 5.81 11.58
C LYS A 347 9.77 6.95 10.74
N VAL A 348 9.80 6.81 9.42
CA VAL A 348 9.23 7.78 8.48
C VAL A 348 8.32 7.08 7.47
N PRO A 349 7.26 7.74 6.97
CA PRO A 349 6.39 7.16 5.94
C PRO A 349 7.15 6.76 4.69
N GLU A 350 6.70 5.68 4.05
CA GLU A 350 7.36 5.18 2.86
C GLU A 350 7.19 6.14 1.67
N PRO A 351 8.21 6.32 0.80
CA PRO A 351 8.06 7.10 -0.42
C PRO A 351 7.01 6.47 -1.34
N LEU A 352 5.86 7.14 -1.52
CA LEU A 352 4.75 6.58 -2.31
C LEU A 352 5.11 6.30 -3.77
N ASP A 353 6.09 7.00 -4.34
CA ASP A 353 6.64 6.72 -5.66
C ASP A 353 7.35 5.37 -5.72
N LYS A 354 8.09 5.00 -4.67
CA LYS A 354 8.71 3.68 -4.51
C LYS A 354 7.69 2.58 -4.27
N VAL A 355 6.66 2.83 -3.47
CA VAL A 355 5.54 1.89 -3.30
C VAL A 355 4.82 1.66 -4.63
N ASN A 356 4.52 2.74 -5.36
CA ASN A 356 3.90 2.69 -6.68
C ASN A 356 4.76 1.96 -7.73
N GLU A 357 6.09 2.18 -7.71
CA GLU A 357 7.04 1.45 -8.54
C GLU A 357 7.00 -0.06 -8.26
N ALA A 358 7.03 -0.47 -6.99
CA ALA A 358 6.95 -1.87 -6.60
C ALA A 358 5.68 -2.56 -7.10
N ILE A 359 4.53 -1.90 -6.96
CA ILE A 359 3.24 -2.39 -7.46
C ILE A 359 3.29 -2.57 -8.99
N LYS A 360 3.78 -1.56 -9.71
CA LYS A 360 3.88 -1.61 -11.18
C LYS A 360 4.80 -2.73 -11.67
N LEU A 361 5.91 -2.99 -10.98
CA LEU A 361 6.80 -4.09 -11.32
C LEU A 361 6.14 -5.44 -11.06
N ALA A 362 5.48 -5.62 -9.92
CA ALA A 362 4.77 -6.86 -9.59
C ALA A 362 3.65 -7.17 -10.61
N LEU A 363 2.89 -6.15 -11.04
CA LEU A 363 1.81 -6.28 -12.02
C LEU A 363 2.27 -6.72 -13.43
N LYS A 364 3.57 -6.58 -13.75
CA LYS A 364 4.11 -7.10 -15.01
C LYS A 364 4.26 -8.62 -14.99
N GLU A 365 4.43 -9.19 -13.80
CA GLU A 365 4.73 -10.61 -13.60
C GLU A 365 3.51 -11.39 -13.06
N VAL A 366 2.61 -10.72 -12.36
CA VAL A 366 1.57 -11.35 -11.53
C VAL A 366 0.20 -10.68 -11.73
N PRO A 367 -0.88 -11.46 -11.91
CA PRO A 367 -2.24 -10.92 -11.94
C PRO A 367 -2.58 -10.15 -10.66
N LYS A 368 -3.25 -9.01 -10.80
CA LYS A 368 -3.64 -8.13 -9.69
C LYS A 368 -4.47 -8.85 -8.61
N GLU A 369 -5.25 -9.86 -9.00
CA GLU A 369 -6.10 -10.67 -8.14
C GLU A 369 -5.32 -11.57 -7.17
N LYS A 370 -3.99 -11.71 -7.37
CA LYS A 370 -3.08 -12.45 -6.49
C LYS A 370 -2.16 -11.55 -5.66
N LEU A 371 -2.20 -10.24 -5.90
CA LEU A 371 -1.28 -9.29 -5.26
C LEU A 371 -1.95 -8.61 -4.07
N ILE A 372 -1.26 -8.64 -2.93
CA ILE A 372 -1.64 -7.96 -1.69
C ILE A 372 -0.54 -6.94 -1.38
N LEU A 373 -0.90 -5.69 -1.09
CA LEU A 373 0.08 -4.67 -0.73
C LEU A 373 0.38 -4.71 0.78
N GLY A 374 1.62 -4.97 1.14
CA GLY A 374 2.10 -4.86 2.52
C GLY A 374 2.20 -3.40 2.97
N ILE A 375 1.80 -3.13 4.20
CA ILE A 375 1.78 -1.79 4.82
C ILE A 375 2.47 -1.86 6.18
N SER A 376 3.58 -1.14 6.32
CA SER A 376 4.29 -1.00 7.60
C SER A 376 3.57 -0.03 8.53
N THR A 377 2.88 -0.55 9.55
CA THR A 377 2.22 0.30 10.57
C THR A 377 3.22 1.01 11.49
N TRP A 378 4.49 0.57 11.46
CA TRP A 378 5.60 1.27 12.09
C TRP A 378 5.96 2.55 11.32
N SER A 379 6.08 2.45 9.99
CA SER A 379 6.48 3.55 9.11
C SER A 379 5.35 4.56 8.90
N GLU A 380 4.12 4.06 8.71
CA GLU A 380 2.97 4.86 8.31
C GLU A 380 2.26 5.57 9.47
N ASN A 381 1.57 6.66 9.15
CA ASN A 381 0.68 7.40 10.07
C ASN A 381 -0.74 7.51 9.48
N GLU A 382 -1.65 8.15 10.21
CA GLU A 382 -3.05 8.30 9.84
C GLU A 382 -3.25 8.96 8.46
N LYS A 383 -2.35 9.85 8.05
CA LYS A 383 -2.43 10.50 6.74
C LYS A 383 -1.90 9.60 5.64
N THR A 384 -0.76 8.96 5.86
CA THR A 384 -0.03 8.25 4.80
C THR A 384 -0.54 6.83 4.58
N ILE A 385 -1.11 6.19 5.61
CA ILE A 385 -1.74 4.87 5.47
C ILE A 385 -2.90 4.88 4.45
N SER A 386 -3.70 5.94 4.45
CA SER A 386 -4.78 6.13 3.47
C SER A 386 -4.24 6.23 2.05
N SER A 387 -3.07 6.84 1.87
CA SER A 387 -2.44 6.99 0.56
C SER A 387 -1.88 5.68 0.02
N VAL A 388 -1.26 4.87 0.89
CA VAL A 388 -0.77 3.53 0.53
C VAL A 388 -1.94 2.62 0.15
N ILE A 389 -3.03 2.62 0.93
CA ILE A 389 -4.26 1.90 0.58
C ILE A 389 -4.85 2.43 -0.74
N GLY A 390 -4.79 3.74 -0.96
CA GLY A 390 -5.18 4.40 -2.20
C GLY A 390 -4.49 3.83 -3.43
N LEU A 391 -3.19 3.55 -3.35
CA LEU A 391 -2.45 2.88 -4.43
C LEU A 391 -2.98 1.45 -4.67
N ALA A 392 -3.23 0.67 -3.62
CA ALA A 392 -3.81 -0.67 -3.76
C ALA A 392 -5.21 -0.63 -4.42
N LYS A 393 -6.06 0.33 -4.04
CA LYS A 393 -7.38 0.57 -4.66
C LYS A 393 -7.25 0.93 -6.14
N ARG A 394 -6.35 1.85 -6.47
CA ARG A 394 -6.10 2.36 -7.82
C ARG A 394 -5.65 1.25 -8.78
N TYR A 395 -4.78 0.35 -8.33
CA TYR A 395 -4.32 -0.78 -9.13
C TYR A 395 -5.21 -2.02 -9.06
N GLN A 396 -6.33 -1.94 -8.32
CA GLN A 396 -7.27 -3.05 -8.12
C GLN A 396 -6.57 -4.33 -7.63
N LEU A 397 -5.60 -4.17 -6.73
CA LEU A 397 -4.96 -5.31 -6.07
C LEU A 397 -6.00 -6.09 -5.25
N LYS A 398 -5.73 -7.38 -5.01
CA LYS A 398 -6.60 -8.24 -4.19
C LYS A 398 -6.90 -7.60 -2.83
N GLY A 399 -5.87 -7.03 -2.19
CA GLY A 399 -5.96 -6.65 -0.80
C GLY A 399 -4.79 -5.83 -0.26
N THR A 400 -4.83 -5.63 1.05
CA THR A 400 -3.72 -5.05 1.84
C THR A 400 -3.37 -5.93 3.02
N ALA A 401 -2.09 -5.98 3.38
CA ALA A 401 -1.58 -6.70 4.53
C ALA A 401 -0.94 -5.73 5.53
N LEU A 402 -1.50 -5.62 6.73
CA LEU A 402 -0.95 -4.75 7.77
C LEU A 402 0.17 -5.46 8.52
N TRP A 403 1.39 -4.97 8.37
CA TRP A 403 2.52 -5.45 9.15
C TRP A 403 2.33 -4.99 10.60
N ARG A 404 2.08 -5.99 11.45
CA ARG A 404 2.01 -5.95 12.91
C ARG A 404 0.77 -5.27 13.52
N LEU A 405 -0.18 -6.11 13.97
CA LEU A 405 -1.26 -5.81 14.92
C LEU A 405 -0.74 -5.51 16.34
N GLY A 406 0.36 -4.79 16.50
CA GLY A 406 0.84 -4.35 17.83
C GLY A 406 1.33 -2.91 17.82
N LEU A 407 1.07 -2.23 16.72
CA LEU A 407 1.56 -0.90 16.39
C LEU A 407 0.46 -0.03 15.79
N ILE A 408 -0.75 -0.58 15.61
CA ILE A 408 -1.84 0.14 14.97
C ILE A 408 -2.48 1.03 16.02
N GLY A 409 -1.97 2.26 16.13
CA GLY A 409 -2.65 3.30 16.90
C GLY A 409 -4.09 3.51 16.41
N GLU A 410 -5.00 3.88 17.31
CA GLU A 410 -6.44 4.03 17.02
C GLU A 410 -6.72 4.95 15.82
N ALA A 411 -5.93 6.03 15.68
CA ALA A 411 -6.05 6.96 14.55
C ALA A 411 -5.77 6.27 13.20
N SER A 412 -4.70 5.48 13.10
CA SER A 412 -4.39 4.71 11.89
C SER A 412 -5.45 3.66 11.62
N LYS A 413 -5.96 3.00 12.68
CA LYS A 413 -7.05 2.02 12.56
C LYS A 413 -8.31 2.64 11.97
N ALA A 414 -8.74 3.80 12.49
CA ALA A 414 -9.90 4.52 11.98
C ALA A 414 -9.76 4.93 10.51
N GLN A 415 -8.52 5.18 10.04
CA GLN A 415 -8.27 5.49 8.63
C GLN A 415 -8.30 4.24 7.74
N ILE A 416 -7.85 3.09 8.24
CA ILE A 416 -8.02 1.81 7.55
C ILE A 416 -9.52 1.54 7.34
N ASP A 417 -10.34 1.69 8.39
CA ASP A 417 -11.79 1.42 8.33
C ASP A 417 -12.56 2.35 7.40
N LYS A 418 -12.05 3.59 7.22
CA LYS A 418 -12.61 4.53 6.24
C LYS A 418 -12.27 4.18 4.80
N ASN A 419 -11.30 3.30 4.56
CA ASN A 419 -10.79 2.99 3.22
C ASN A 419 -11.04 1.54 2.78
N VAL A 420 -11.08 0.59 3.71
CA VAL A 420 -11.15 -0.85 3.43
C VAL A 420 -12.38 -1.44 4.11
N ILE A 421 -13.16 -2.19 3.33
CA ILE A 421 -14.23 -3.03 3.81
C ILE A 421 -13.75 -4.49 3.64
N PRO A 422 -13.51 -5.26 4.72
CA PRO A 422 -13.09 -6.66 4.62
C PRO A 422 -14.07 -7.49 3.79
N LEU A 423 -13.59 -8.51 3.08
CA LEU A 423 -14.45 -9.34 2.22
C LEU A 423 -15.47 -10.17 3.02
N LYS A 424 -15.12 -10.55 4.24
CA LYS A 424 -15.98 -11.28 5.19
C LYS A 424 -17.18 -10.46 5.70
N SER A 425 -17.22 -9.15 5.46
CA SER A 425 -18.23 -8.23 6.00
C SER A 425 -19.48 -8.04 5.13
#